data_AF-A0A496LMD9-F1
#
_entry.id   AF-A0A496LMD9-F1
#
_cell.length_a   1.000
_cell.length_b   1.000
_cell.length_c   1.000
_cell.angle_alpha   90.00
_cell.angle_beta   90.00
_cell.angle_gamma   90.00
#
_symmetry.space_group_name_H-M   'P 1'
#
loop_
_entity.id
_entity.type
_entity.pdbx_description
1 polymer ?
#
loop_
_entity_poly.entity_id
_entity_poly.type
_entity_poly.pdbx_seq_one_letter_code
_entity_poly.pdbx_strand_id
1 'polypeptide(L)'
;QPALNVKMRPEIYGCAINYIKLSCAFSFSDDGCKTNYIIAPDKPRLSSQRAWELIHEMMSEEQRRAGGYFLRNRFEYSPFRKDTGKTGALIHFEREFSELAPMEQKRKMGEYFLTALKQIAQKQSKLEYDFAAMIEDFGKILGEWTAAEI
;
A
#
# COMPACT_ATOMS: atom_id res chain seq x y z
N GLN A 1 23.34 3.39 -9.92
CA GLN A 1 22.02 4.03 -10.11
C GLN A 1 20.95 3.14 -9.48
N PRO A 2 19.82 3.68 -8.97
CA PRO A 2 18.74 2.86 -8.41
C PRO A 2 18.27 1.81 -9.41
N ALA A 3 18.04 0.56 -8.97
CA ALA A 3 17.70 -0.55 -9.86
C ALA A 3 16.45 -0.26 -10.73
N LEU A 4 15.48 0.46 -10.19
CA LEU A 4 14.30 0.93 -10.91
C LEU A 4 14.65 1.79 -12.13
N ASN A 5 15.63 2.69 -12.03
CA ASN A 5 16.01 3.57 -13.15
C ASN A 5 16.71 2.81 -14.28
N VAL A 6 17.31 1.66 -13.97
CA VAL A 6 18.10 0.88 -14.93
C VAL A 6 17.27 -0.23 -15.57
N LYS A 7 16.35 -0.83 -14.82
CA LYS A 7 15.66 -2.07 -15.20
C LYS A 7 14.20 -1.86 -15.62
N MET A 8 13.59 -0.72 -15.29
CA MET A 8 12.28 -0.35 -15.84
C MET A 8 12.45 0.18 -17.27
N ARG A 9 11.43 -0.02 -18.10
CA ARG A 9 11.36 0.32 -19.53
C ARG A 9 10.20 1.30 -19.80
N PRO A 10 10.21 2.52 -19.27
CA PRO A 10 9.10 3.46 -19.38
C PRO A 10 8.63 3.72 -20.83
N GLU A 11 9.55 3.66 -21.79
CA GLU A 11 9.31 3.86 -23.22
C GLU A 11 8.33 2.85 -23.84
N ILE A 12 8.18 1.64 -23.27
CA ILE A 12 7.24 0.64 -23.77
C ILE A 12 5.90 0.64 -23.01
N TYR A 13 5.81 1.35 -21.88
CA TYR A 13 4.58 1.36 -21.08
C TYR A 13 3.55 2.36 -21.58
N GLY A 14 3.95 3.37 -22.36
CA GLY A 14 3.07 4.47 -22.79
C GLY A 14 3.20 5.73 -21.93
N CYS A 15 2.52 6.81 -22.34
CA CYS A 15 2.74 8.16 -21.79
C CYS A 15 1.61 8.66 -20.87
N ALA A 16 0.55 7.89 -20.66
CA ALA A 16 -0.59 8.33 -19.84
C ALA A 16 -0.26 8.45 -18.33
N ILE A 17 0.66 7.61 -17.83
CA ILE A 17 1.18 7.69 -16.46
C ILE A 17 2.59 8.26 -16.50
N ASN A 18 2.78 9.37 -15.80
CA ASN A 18 4.07 9.99 -15.58
C ASN A 18 4.74 9.48 -14.29
N TYR A 19 3.95 9.28 -13.23
CA TYR A 19 4.50 8.90 -11.93
C TYR A 19 3.47 8.17 -11.05
N ILE A 20 3.92 7.06 -10.44
CA ILE A 20 3.18 6.33 -9.41
C ILE A 20 3.91 6.49 -8.08
N LYS A 21 3.29 7.17 -7.11
CA LYS A 21 3.84 7.32 -5.76
C LYS A 21 3.38 6.18 -4.87
N LEU A 22 4.30 5.36 -4.36
CA LEU A 22 4.03 4.45 -3.25
C LEU A 22 4.60 5.06 -1.98
N SER A 23 3.76 5.30 -0.99
CA SER A 23 4.15 5.86 0.32
C SER A 23 3.80 4.87 1.42
N CYS A 24 4.55 4.92 2.51
CA CYS A 24 4.34 4.07 3.68
C CYS A 24 4.15 4.92 4.94
N ALA A 25 3.27 4.47 5.82
CA ALA A 25 3.08 5.07 7.15
C ALA A 25 2.78 3.99 8.19
N PHE A 26 3.16 4.22 9.44
CA PHE A 26 2.76 3.35 10.55
C PHE A 26 1.40 3.77 11.09
N SER A 27 0.56 2.79 11.41
CA SER A 27 -0.81 3.01 11.86
C SER A 27 -0.91 3.51 13.31
N PHE A 28 0.20 3.57 14.05
CA PHE A 28 0.21 3.90 15.49
C PHE A 28 1.05 5.14 15.82
N SER A 29 1.60 5.84 14.83
CA SER A 29 2.46 7.01 15.03
C SER A 29 2.20 8.06 13.95
N ASP A 30 1.01 8.66 13.98
CA ASP A 30 0.71 9.88 13.23
C ASP A 30 0.77 11.08 14.21
N ASP A 31 1.58 12.09 13.90
CA ASP A 31 1.73 13.31 14.72
C ASP A 31 0.37 13.87 15.16
N GLY A 32 0.08 13.79 16.46
CA GLY A 32 -1.11 14.38 17.08
C GLY A 32 -2.33 13.46 17.28
N CYS A 33 -2.32 12.23 16.78
CA CYS A 33 -3.42 11.27 17.01
C CYS A 33 -3.06 10.21 18.06
N LYS A 34 -3.63 10.33 19.27
CA LYS A 34 -3.54 9.32 20.35
C LYS A 34 -4.41 8.08 20.12
N THR A 35 -4.70 7.75 18.87
CA THR A 35 -5.64 6.68 18.51
C THR A 35 -4.87 5.54 17.87
N ASN A 36 -4.98 4.36 18.46
CA ASN A 36 -4.33 3.15 17.95
C ASN A 36 -5.11 2.64 16.75
N TYR A 37 -4.56 2.71 15.53
CA TYR A 37 -5.25 2.15 14.38
C TYR A 37 -4.93 0.67 14.20
N ILE A 38 -5.98 -0.14 14.11
CA ILE A 38 -5.90 -1.54 13.68
C ILE A 38 -6.08 -1.56 12.16
N ILE A 39 -5.25 -2.32 11.47
CA ILE A 39 -5.44 -2.50 10.04
C ILE A 39 -6.56 -3.51 9.80
N ALA A 40 -7.54 -3.11 8.99
CA ALA A 40 -8.64 -3.96 8.59
C ALA A 40 -8.16 -5.31 8.04
N PRO A 41 -8.73 -6.45 8.47
CA PRO A 41 -8.45 -7.73 7.86
C PRO A 41 -8.87 -7.69 6.38
N ASP A 42 -7.95 -8.05 5.49
CA ASP A 42 -8.00 -7.76 4.05
C ASP A 42 -9.37 -8.06 3.40
N LYS A 43 -10.06 -7.01 2.92
CA LYS A 43 -11.19 -6.94 1.96
C LYS A 43 -11.66 -5.47 1.81
N PRO A 44 -12.53 -5.10 0.84
CA PRO A 44 -12.47 -3.79 0.17
C PRO A 44 -12.65 -2.61 1.13
N ARG A 45 -12.19 -1.43 0.68
CA ARG A 45 -12.24 -0.14 1.41
C ARG A 45 -13.44 -0.08 2.35
N LEU A 46 -13.18 -0.19 3.65
CA LEU A 46 -14.23 -0.18 4.66
C LEU A 46 -14.93 1.18 4.64
N SER A 47 -16.26 1.16 4.65
CA SER A 47 -17.05 2.33 5.03
C SER A 47 -16.87 2.59 6.53
N SER A 48 -17.10 3.83 6.98
CA SER A 48 -17.03 4.16 8.42
C SER A 48 -17.96 3.29 9.27
N GLN A 49 -19.14 2.94 8.73
CA GLN A 49 -20.07 2.04 9.39
C GLN A 49 -19.51 0.60 9.51
N ARG A 50 -18.99 0.03 8.42
CA ARG A 50 -18.43 -1.33 8.46
C ARG A 50 -17.17 -1.40 9.33
N ALA A 51 -16.38 -0.33 9.34
CA ALA A 51 -15.26 -0.17 10.26
C ALA A 51 -15.71 -0.13 11.73
N TRP A 52 -16.84 0.51 12.03
CA TRP A 52 -17.40 0.49 13.38
C TRP A 52 -17.91 -0.90 13.77
N GLU A 53 -18.59 -1.62 12.87
CA GLU A 53 -19.07 -2.98 13.17
C GLU A 53 -17.92 -3.96 13.41
N LEU A 54 -16.94 -4.00 12.51
CA LEU A 54 -15.80 -4.91 12.60
C LEU A 54 -14.98 -4.70 13.87
N ILE A 55 -14.79 -3.45 14.31
CA ILE A 55 -14.02 -3.20 15.54
C ILE A 55 -14.77 -3.69 16.80
N HIS A 56 -16.11 -3.69 16.77
CA HIS A 56 -16.94 -4.24 17.84
C HIS A 56 -16.98 -5.77 17.82
N GLU A 57 -16.84 -6.40 16.64
CA GLU A 57 -16.67 -7.86 16.50
C GLU A 57 -15.29 -8.32 17.01
N MET A 58 -14.24 -7.54 16.77
CA MET A 58 -12.85 -7.92 17.09
C MET A 58 -12.44 -7.71 18.56
N MET A 59 -13.12 -6.83 19.30
CA MET A 59 -12.65 -6.37 20.62
C MET A 59 -13.78 -6.11 21.61
N SER A 60 -13.51 -6.39 22.89
CA SER A 60 -14.44 -6.05 23.97
C SER A 60 -14.59 -4.53 24.15
N GLU A 61 -15.68 -4.11 24.79
CA GLU A 61 -15.91 -2.68 25.06
C GLU A 61 -14.81 -2.07 25.96
N GLU A 62 -14.30 -2.82 26.92
CA GLU A 62 -13.19 -2.39 27.79
C GLU A 62 -11.90 -2.17 27.01
N GLN A 63 -11.55 -3.09 26.10
CA GLN A 63 -10.37 -2.95 25.23
C GLN A 63 -10.49 -1.71 24.32
N ARG A 64 -11.68 -1.46 23.77
CA ARG A 64 -11.94 -0.29 22.92
C ARG A 64 -11.85 1.03 23.70
N ARG A 65 -12.43 1.08 24.90
CA ARG A 65 -12.39 2.28 25.78
C ARG A 65 -10.99 2.58 26.31
N ALA A 66 -10.18 1.56 26.62
CA ALA A 66 -8.82 1.75 27.13
C ALA A 66 -7.81 2.21 26.06
N GLY A 67 -7.96 1.75 24.81
CA GLY A 67 -6.96 1.99 23.75
C GLY A 67 -7.36 2.96 22.64
N GLY A 68 -8.62 3.42 22.58
CA GLY A 68 -9.07 4.39 21.57
C GLY A 68 -8.85 3.91 20.14
N TYR A 69 -9.24 2.65 19.85
CA TYR A 69 -8.91 2.01 18.57
C TYR A 69 -9.82 2.46 17.41
N PHE A 70 -9.25 2.54 16.20
CA PHE A 70 -9.98 2.80 14.95
C PHE A 70 -9.52 1.83 13.84
N LEU A 71 -10.43 1.44 12.94
CA LEU A 71 -10.04 0.63 11.78
C LEU A 71 -9.54 1.50 10.64
N ARG A 72 -8.38 1.16 10.08
CA ARG A 72 -7.79 1.81 8.92
C ARG A 72 -7.64 0.82 7.78
N ASN A 73 -7.85 1.29 6.56
CA ASN A 73 -7.58 0.50 5.37
C ASN A 73 -6.07 0.37 5.19
N ARG A 74 -5.60 -0.84 4.82
CA ARG A 74 -4.20 -1.04 4.47
C ARG A 74 -3.74 -0.14 3.33
N PHE A 75 -4.61 0.06 2.35
CA PHE A 75 -4.31 0.82 1.14
C PHE A 75 -5.25 2.02 0.99
N GLU A 76 -4.68 3.21 0.86
CA GLU A 76 -5.38 4.43 0.46
C GLU A 76 -4.89 4.88 -0.91
N TYR A 77 -5.77 4.84 -1.92
CA TYR A 77 -5.40 5.13 -3.30
C TYR A 77 -5.68 6.59 -3.66
N SER A 78 -4.69 7.25 -4.25
CA SER A 78 -4.85 8.59 -4.80
C SER A 78 -5.59 8.54 -6.15
N PRO A 79 -6.45 9.53 -6.45
CA PRO A 79 -7.06 9.63 -7.77
C PRO A 79 -6.00 9.93 -8.85
N PHE A 80 -6.26 9.50 -10.07
CA PHE A 80 -5.42 9.84 -11.21
C PHE A 80 -5.62 11.31 -11.60
N ARG A 81 -4.51 12.04 -11.72
CA ARG A 81 -4.46 13.45 -12.11
C ARG A 81 -4.06 13.58 -13.57
N LYS A 82 -5.04 13.88 -14.44
CA LYS A 82 -4.86 13.96 -15.91
C LYS A 82 -3.87 15.02 -16.37
N ASP A 83 -3.82 16.14 -15.65
CA ASP A 83 -2.93 17.28 -15.90
C ASP A 83 -1.44 16.95 -15.68
N THR A 84 -1.15 15.99 -14.79
CA THR A 84 0.23 15.66 -14.38
C THR A 84 0.64 14.22 -14.67
N GLY A 85 -0.31 13.35 -15.02
CA GLY A 85 -0.09 11.91 -15.18
C GLY A 85 0.21 11.19 -13.86
N LYS A 86 -0.18 11.77 -12.72
CA LYS A 86 0.22 11.27 -11.38
C LYS A 86 -0.90 10.45 -10.72
N THR A 87 -0.49 9.37 -10.06
CA THR A 87 -1.35 8.56 -9.18
C THR A 87 -0.50 7.94 -8.06
N GLY A 88 -1.11 7.17 -7.17
CA GLY A 88 -0.35 6.52 -6.09
C GLY A 88 -1.20 5.79 -5.06
N ALA A 89 -0.50 5.26 -4.06
CA ALA A 89 -1.09 4.63 -2.89
C ALA A 89 -0.27 4.95 -1.63
N LEU A 90 -0.97 5.13 -0.52
CA LEU A 90 -0.42 5.11 0.83
C LEU A 90 -0.72 3.74 1.46
N ILE A 91 0.32 3.11 1.99
CA ILE A 91 0.29 1.79 2.61
C ILE A 91 0.50 1.95 4.11
N HIS A 92 -0.43 1.45 4.91
CA HIS A 92 -0.32 1.48 6.35
C HIS A 92 0.24 0.17 6.89
N PHE A 93 1.21 0.27 7.79
CA PHE A 93 1.77 -0.83 8.55
C PHE A 93 1.24 -0.81 9.98
N GLU A 94 0.75 -1.95 10.42
CA GLU A 94 0.39 -2.26 11.80
C GLU A 94 1.64 -2.36 12.68
N ARG A 95 1.47 -2.34 14.01
CA ARG A 95 2.60 -2.48 14.95
C ARG A 95 3.33 -3.80 14.76
N GLU A 96 2.57 -4.87 14.54
CA GLU A 96 3.07 -6.23 14.32
C GLU A 96 4.02 -6.31 13.12
N PHE A 97 3.90 -5.42 12.13
CA PHE A 97 4.86 -5.33 11.03
C PHE A 97 6.25 -4.93 11.55
N SER A 98 6.34 -4.01 12.50
CA SER A 98 7.62 -3.57 13.08
C SER A 98 8.29 -4.62 13.97
N GLU A 99 7.50 -5.61 14.43
CA GLU A 99 7.96 -6.72 15.26
C GLU A 99 8.55 -7.87 14.42
N LEU A 100 8.33 -7.87 13.09
CA LEU A 100 8.89 -8.87 12.17
C LEU A 100 10.41 -8.73 12.00
N ALA A 101 11.07 -9.82 11.63
CA ALA A 101 12.48 -9.77 11.28
C ALA A 101 12.70 -8.88 10.04
N PRO A 102 13.85 -8.20 9.90
CA PRO A 102 14.09 -7.28 8.78
C PRO A 102 13.84 -7.87 7.38
N MET A 103 14.22 -9.14 7.18
CA MET A 103 13.97 -9.84 5.91
C MET A 103 12.48 -10.12 5.67
N GLU A 104 11.71 -10.38 6.73
CA GLU A 104 10.26 -10.59 6.63
C GLU A 104 9.53 -9.28 6.36
N GLN A 105 9.96 -8.18 7.01
CA GLN A 105 9.48 -6.84 6.71
C GLN A 105 9.67 -6.53 5.22
N LYS A 106 10.88 -6.77 4.69
CA LYS A 106 11.22 -6.54 3.28
C LYS A 106 10.30 -7.33 2.33
N ARG A 107 10.07 -8.62 2.60
CA ARG A 107 9.16 -9.47 1.80
C ARG A 107 7.72 -8.95 1.82
N LYS A 108 7.20 -8.67 3.02
CA LYS A 108 5.82 -8.20 3.23
C LYS A 108 5.60 -6.80 2.60
N MET A 109 6.61 -5.92 2.64
CA MET A 109 6.60 -4.66 1.89
C MET A 109 6.48 -4.89 0.39
N GLY A 110 7.25 -5.84 -0.15
CA GLY A 110 7.16 -6.20 -1.56
C GLY A 110 5.77 -6.67 -1.97
N GLU A 111 5.17 -7.57 -1.19
CA GLU A 111 3.80 -8.02 -1.42
C GLU A 111 2.80 -6.86 -1.47
N TYR A 112 2.92 -5.90 -0.56
CA TYR A 112 2.05 -4.73 -0.51
C TYR A 112 2.29 -3.76 -1.66
N PHE A 113 3.53 -3.53 -2.08
CA PHE A 113 3.83 -2.71 -3.26
C PHE A 113 3.21 -3.32 -4.52
N LEU A 114 3.36 -4.62 -4.72
CA LEU A 114 2.79 -5.31 -5.88
C LEU A 114 1.26 -5.30 -5.85
N THR A 115 0.66 -5.49 -4.66
CA THR A 115 -0.79 -5.42 -4.47
C THR A 115 -1.32 -4.03 -4.81
N ALA A 116 -0.67 -2.97 -4.32
CA ALA A 116 -1.05 -1.60 -4.61
C ALA A 116 -0.96 -1.28 -6.11
N LEU A 117 0.11 -1.71 -6.78
CA LEU A 117 0.29 -1.49 -8.22
C LEU A 117 -0.77 -2.22 -9.06
N LYS A 118 -1.07 -3.48 -8.74
CA LYS A 118 -2.14 -4.24 -9.42
C LYS A 118 -3.49 -3.56 -9.26
N GLN A 119 -3.79 -3.03 -8.07
CA GLN A 119 -5.04 -2.31 -7.83
C GLN A 119 -5.10 -0.96 -8.57
N ILE A 120 -3.98 -0.24 -8.68
CA ILE A 120 -3.87 0.98 -9.49
C ILE A 120 -4.11 0.64 -10.97
N ALA A 121 -3.45 -0.38 -11.50
CA ALA A 121 -3.64 -0.85 -12.87
C ALA A 121 -5.10 -1.20 -13.16
N GLN A 122 -5.77 -1.92 -12.25
CA GLN A 122 -7.18 -2.24 -12.39
C GLN A 122 -8.07 -0.99 -12.43
N LYS A 123 -7.81 0.00 -11.55
CA LYS A 123 -8.58 1.25 -11.48
C LYS A 123 -8.35 2.15 -12.69
N GLN A 124 -7.17 2.08 -13.29
CA GLN A 124 -6.74 2.92 -14.42
C GLN A 124 -6.68 2.15 -15.74
N SER A 125 -7.37 1.02 -15.84
CA SER A 125 -7.33 0.10 -16.98
C SER A 125 -7.77 0.70 -18.33
N LYS A 126 -8.41 1.87 -18.29
CA LYS A 126 -8.85 2.61 -19.49
C LYS A 126 -7.77 3.56 -20.04
N LEU A 127 -6.68 3.77 -19.31
CA LEU A 127 -5.57 4.57 -19.81
C LEU A 127 -4.82 3.80 -20.89
N GLU A 128 -4.32 4.51 -21.89
CA GLU A 128 -3.37 3.97 -22.86
C GLU A 128 -2.00 3.83 -22.17
N TYR A 129 -1.89 2.76 -21.39
CA TYR A 129 -0.70 2.42 -20.62
C TYR A 129 -0.61 0.90 -20.43
N ASP A 130 0.51 0.30 -20.81
CA ASP A 130 0.79 -1.12 -20.60
C ASP A 130 1.19 -1.39 -19.15
N PHE A 131 0.15 -1.47 -18.30
CA PHE A 131 0.32 -1.84 -16.90
C PHE A 131 0.87 -3.25 -16.72
N ALA A 132 0.64 -4.17 -17.67
CA ALA A 132 1.10 -5.55 -17.55
C ALA A 132 2.63 -5.61 -17.66
N ALA A 133 3.20 -4.98 -18.69
CA ALA A 133 4.65 -4.85 -18.87
C ALA A 133 5.30 -4.11 -17.69
N MET A 134 4.69 -3.00 -17.22
CA MET A 134 5.21 -2.25 -16.08
C MET A 134 5.23 -3.08 -14.78
N ILE A 135 4.15 -3.83 -14.49
CA ILE A 135 4.07 -4.69 -13.31
C ILE A 135 5.05 -5.88 -13.41
N GLU A 136 5.24 -6.44 -14.60
CA GLU A 136 6.22 -7.51 -14.83
C GLU A 136 7.64 -7.05 -14.50
N ASP A 137 8.06 -5.91 -15.06
CA ASP A 137 9.40 -5.35 -14.82
C ASP A 137 9.59 -4.98 -13.35
N PHE A 138 8.60 -4.30 -12.75
CA PHE A 138 8.65 -3.98 -11.33
C PHE A 138 8.72 -5.24 -10.47
N GLY A 139 7.95 -6.27 -10.80
CA GLY A 139 7.92 -7.54 -10.09
C GLY A 139 9.27 -8.26 -10.11
N LYS A 140 9.98 -8.25 -11.24
CA LYS A 140 11.34 -8.81 -11.35
C LYS A 140 12.32 -8.06 -10.45
N ILE A 141 12.34 -6.73 -10.54
CA ILE A 141 13.23 -5.87 -9.72
C ILE A 141 12.93 -6.06 -8.23
N LEU A 142 11.65 -6.12 -7.89
CA LEU A 142 11.21 -6.32 -6.51
C LEU A 142 11.61 -7.71 -5.99
N GLY A 143 11.50 -8.76 -6.81
CA GLY A 143 11.91 -10.11 -6.44
C GLY A 143 13.41 -10.22 -6.15
N GLU A 144 14.24 -9.57 -6.96
CA GLU A 144 15.68 -9.46 -6.68
C GLU A 144 15.94 -8.70 -5.38
N TRP A 145 15.23 -7.58 -5.17
CA TRP A 145 15.37 -6.79 -3.95
C TRP A 145 14.98 -7.60 -2.72
N THR A 146 13.81 -8.26 -2.70
CA THR A 146 13.36 -9.04 -1.53
C THR A 146 14.20 -10.28 -1.25
N ALA A 147 14.92 -10.81 -2.26
CA ALA A 147 15.86 -11.91 -2.10
C ALA A 147 17.25 -11.48 -1.60
N ALA A 148 17.67 -10.25 -1.87
CA ALA A 148 18.95 -9.74 -1.40
C ALA A 148 18.98 -9.62 0.13
N GLU A 149 20.07 -10.10 0.75
CA GLU A 149 20.32 -9.94 2.19
C GLU A 149 20.48 -8.45 2.57
N ILE A 150 20.25 -8.14 3.85
CA ILE A 150 20.30 -6.78 4.42
C ILE A 150 21.67 -6.55 5.05
#